data_AF-A0AAE6SRF1-F1
#
_entry.id   AF-A0AAE6SRF1-F1
#
_cell.length_a   1.000
_cell.length_b   1.000
_cell.length_c   1.000
_cell.angle_alpha   90.00
_cell.angle_beta   90.00
_cell.angle_gamma   90.00
#
_symmetry.space_group_name_H-M   'P 1'
#
loop_
_entity.id
_entity.type
_entity.pdbx_description
1 polymer ?
#
loop_
_entity_poly.entity_id
_entity_poly.type
_entity_poly.pdbx_seq_one_letter_code
_entity_poly.pdbx_strand_id
1 'polypeptide(L)'
;MFVTELRFECFADTTIETVEKAINAFLEALRANGQILGREFAVAFNDGEFRVRLLLPEKTSLANRHSSPWVKVTLAGLTAAKLLAPREKFIGQDINSEASNTDTPSWQLLYTSYVHMCSPLRNGDNLLPIPLYQLPATFNGDHKRIIKWQTEWQACDELQMAAATKAEYAALDEITRADSDLFRRGWDLRGRIEYLTNIPTYYYLYRVGGESLQAELARPCPRCGSKDWKLDEPLLDMFHFRCEPCRIVSNLSWDHQ
;
A
#
# COMPACT_ATOMS: atom_id res chain seq x y z
N MET A 1 4.12 -6.22 -11.96
CA MET A 1 5.25 -6.13 -11.00
C MET A 1 6.32 -7.15 -11.33
N PHE A 2 7.46 -7.12 -10.65
CA PHE A 2 8.64 -7.93 -11.01
C PHE A 2 9.16 -8.74 -9.82
N VAL A 3 9.62 -9.95 -10.09
CA VAL A 3 10.26 -10.82 -9.10
C VAL A 3 11.77 -10.73 -9.24
N THR A 4 12.45 -10.39 -8.15
CA THR A 4 13.91 -10.33 -8.04
C THR A 4 14.36 -11.12 -6.82
N GLU A 5 15.43 -11.89 -6.96
CA GLU A 5 16.09 -12.57 -5.84
C GLU A 5 17.26 -11.70 -5.35
N LEU A 6 17.31 -11.43 -4.04
CA LEU A 6 18.49 -10.87 -3.39
C LEU A 6 19.31 -11.99 -2.77
N ARG A 7 20.63 -11.89 -2.92
CA ARG A 7 21.61 -12.81 -2.35
C ARG A 7 22.57 -12.05 -1.46
N PHE A 8 22.71 -12.49 -0.22
CA PHE A 8 23.63 -11.94 0.77
C PHE A 8 24.70 -12.98 1.09
N GLU A 9 25.97 -12.56 1.01
CA GLU A 9 27.15 -13.38 1.28
C GLU A 9 27.93 -12.79 2.44
N CYS A 10 28.44 -13.65 3.32
CA CYS A 10 29.36 -13.24 4.38
C CYS A 10 30.78 -13.10 3.82
N PHE A 11 31.48 -12.01 4.13
CA PHE A 11 32.91 -11.84 3.79
C PHE A 11 33.85 -12.11 4.98
N ALA A 12 33.30 -12.32 6.17
CA ALA A 12 34.04 -12.69 7.38
C ALA A 12 33.11 -13.44 8.35
N ASP A 13 33.70 -14.09 9.35
CA ASP A 13 32.96 -14.82 10.38
C ASP A 13 32.00 -13.91 11.14
N THR A 14 30.78 -14.40 11.35
CA THR A 14 29.67 -13.69 11.99
C THR A 14 28.68 -14.71 12.57
N THR A 15 27.66 -14.22 13.30
CA THR A 15 26.60 -15.09 13.84
C THR A 15 25.34 -15.00 12.98
N ILE A 16 24.57 -16.09 12.95
CA ILE A 16 23.26 -16.13 12.26
C ILE A 16 22.35 -15.01 12.76
N GLU A 17 22.30 -14.76 14.08
CA GLU A 17 21.49 -13.70 14.68
C GLU A 17 21.88 -12.30 14.17
N THR A 18 23.18 -12.01 14.07
CA THR A 18 23.69 -10.72 13.57
C THR A 18 23.30 -10.52 12.11
N VAL A 19 23.42 -11.57 11.29
CA VAL A 19 23.07 -11.56 9.87
C VAL A 19 21.56 -11.40 9.68
N GLU A 20 20.76 -12.21 10.38
CA GLU A 20 19.30 -12.16 10.33
C GLU A 20 18.78 -10.76 10.67
N LYS A 21 19.27 -10.18 11.77
CA LYS A 21 18.87 -8.84 12.20
C LYS A 21 19.20 -7.78 11.14
N ALA A 22 20.38 -7.86 10.51
CA ALA A 22 20.81 -6.90 9.51
C ALA A 22 20.00 -7.03 8.20
N ILE A 23 19.78 -8.26 7.73
CA ILE A 23 18.96 -8.53 6.54
C ILE A 23 17.53 -8.04 6.78
N ASN A 24 16.91 -8.42 7.91
CA ASN A 24 15.54 -8.02 8.22
C ASN A 24 15.40 -6.50 8.36
N ALA A 25 16.39 -5.82 8.97
CA ALA A 25 16.39 -4.36 9.04
C ALA A 25 16.43 -3.71 7.64
N PHE A 26 17.24 -4.25 6.73
CA PHE A 26 17.33 -3.76 5.36
C PHE A 26 16.05 -4.01 4.56
N LEU A 27 15.48 -5.20 4.64
CA LEU A 27 14.22 -5.54 3.97
C LEU A 27 13.06 -4.69 4.50
N GLU A 28 12.97 -4.51 5.82
CA GLU A 28 11.97 -3.61 6.42
C GLU A 28 12.15 -2.16 5.98
N ALA A 29 13.39 -1.68 5.82
CA ALA A 29 13.65 -0.34 5.31
C ALA A 29 13.21 -0.17 3.84
N LEU A 30 13.55 -1.14 2.99
CA LEU A 30 13.10 -1.17 1.59
C LEU A 30 11.57 -1.18 1.52
N ARG A 31 10.93 -2.00 2.37
CA ARG A 31 9.48 -2.09 2.44
C ARG A 31 8.89 -0.78 2.90
N ALA A 32 9.36 -0.21 4.01
CA ALA A 32 8.90 1.07 4.54
C ALA A 32 8.99 2.22 3.52
N ASN A 33 9.96 2.17 2.62
CA ASN A 33 10.11 3.11 1.52
C ASN A 33 9.24 2.78 0.29
N GLY A 34 8.64 1.59 0.24
CA GLY A 34 7.81 1.09 -0.86
C GLY A 34 8.58 0.53 -2.06
N GLN A 35 9.88 0.28 -1.92
CA GLN A 35 10.72 -0.30 -2.97
C GLN A 35 10.45 -1.79 -3.19
N ILE A 36 9.98 -2.48 -2.15
CA ILE A 36 9.59 -3.88 -2.19
C ILE A 36 8.15 -4.01 -1.68
N LEU A 37 7.44 -5.01 -2.20
CA LEU A 37 6.05 -5.33 -1.89
C LEU A 37 5.98 -6.63 -1.08
N GLY A 38 4.82 -6.88 -0.49
CA GLY A 38 4.58 -8.07 0.34
C GLY A 38 4.76 -7.82 1.83
N ARG A 39 4.42 -8.84 2.62
CA ARG A 39 4.41 -8.76 4.10
C ARG A 39 5.48 -9.58 4.78
N GLU A 40 5.77 -10.74 4.21
CA GLU A 40 6.65 -11.74 4.77
C GLU A 40 7.78 -12.00 3.81
N PHE A 41 8.99 -12.04 4.35
CA PHE A 41 10.21 -12.23 3.56
C PHE A 41 10.89 -13.50 4.05
N ALA A 42 10.60 -14.62 3.40
CA ALA A 42 11.24 -15.90 3.70
C ALA A 42 12.71 -15.87 3.24
N VAL A 43 13.61 -15.56 4.17
CA VAL A 43 15.06 -15.61 3.94
C VAL A 43 15.53 -17.05 4.14
N ALA A 44 15.97 -17.69 3.06
CA ALA A 44 16.54 -19.03 3.09
C ALA A 44 18.05 -18.97 3.24
N PHE A 45 18.62 -19.77 4.15
CA PHE A 45 20.06 -19.98 4.26
C PHE A 45 20.43 -21.33 3.63
N ASN A 46 21.24 -21.31 2.58
CA ASN A 46 21.73 -22.52 1.92
C ASN A 46 23.08 -22.26 1.24
N ASP A 47 23.98 -23.25 1.27
CA ASP A 47 25.32 -23.18 0.66
C ASP A 47 26.13 -21.93 1.07
N GLY A 48 25.99 -21.49 2.33
CA GLY A 48 26.72 -20.32 2.85
C GLY A 48 26.16 -18.96 2.40
N GLU A 49 25.05 -18.93 1.65
CA GLU A 49 24.38 -17.71 1.23
C GLU A 49 23.00 -17.58 1.85
N PHE A 50 22.57 -16.34 2.08
CA PHE A 50 21.19 -16.00 2.43
C PHE A 50 20.48 -15.49 1.17
N ARG A 51 19.29 -16.00 0.89
CA ARG A 51 18.53 -15.65 -0.32
C ARG A 51 17.09 -15.33 0.02
N VAL A 52 16.54 -14.32 -0.66
CA VAL A 52 15.13 -13.94 -0.52
C VAL A 52 14.58 -13.53 -1.87
N ARG A 53 13.34 -13.92 -2.18
CA ARG A 53 12.61 -13.47 -3.37
C ARG A 53 11.68 -12.34 -2.99
N LEU A 54 11.74 -11.27 -3.76
CA LEU A 54 11.02 -10.03 -3.50
C LEU A 54 10.17 -9.68 -4.72
N LEU A 55 8.99 -9.14 -4.45
CA LEU A 55 8.15 -8.50 -5.45
C LEU A 55 8.48 -7.00 -5.47
N LEU A 56 8.77 -6.46 -6.66
CA LEU A 56 9.12 -5.07 -6.89
C LEU A 56 8.02 -4.37 -7.71
N PRO A 57 7.68 -3.11 -7.39
CA PRO A 57 6.80 -2.31 -8.23
C PRO A 57 7.33 -2.17 -9.66
N GLU A 58 8.64 -1.93 -9.81
CA GLU A 58 9.33 -1.73 -11.09
C GLU A 58 10.66 -2.52 -11.12
N LYS A 59 11.21 -2.79 -12.30
CA LYS A 59 12.51 -3.49 -12.43
C LYS A 59 13.65 -2.76 -11.74
N THR A 60 13.54 -1.44 -11.62
CA THR A 60 14.57 -0.55 -11.11
C THR A 60 14.31 -0.11 -9.67
N SER A 61 13.30 -0.65 -8.98
CA SER A 61 12.89 -0.20 -7.64
C SER A 61 14.01 -0.28 -6.60
N LEU A 62 14.98 -1.17 -6.76
CA LEU A 62 16.12 -1.32 -5.83
C LEU A 62 17.28 -0.36 -6.09
N ALA A 63 17.24 0.45 -7.15
CA ALA A 63 18.32 1.37 -7.47
C ALA A 63 18.58 2.37 -6.33
N ASN A 64 19.85 2.60 -5.98
CA ASN A 64 20.26 3.44 -4.84
C ASN A 64 19.70 4.88 -4.88
N ARG A 65 19.38 5.42 -6.07
CA ARG A 65 18.72 6.74 -6.21
C ARG A 65 17.33 6.79 -5.57
N HIS A 66 16.66 5.65 -5.42
CA HIS A 66 15.35 5.54 -4.78
C HIS A 66 15.45 5.29 -3.28
N SER A 67 16.64 5.04 -2.74
CA SER A 67 16.83 4.70 -1.33
C SER A 67 16.56 5.88 -0.41
N SER A 68 15.65 5.69 0.54
CA SER A 68 15.47 6.61 1.66
C SER A 68 16.74 6.70 2.52
N PRO A 69 16.86 7.73 3.38
CA PRO A 69 17.95 7.79 4.36
C PRO A 69 18.04 6.52 5.21
N TRP A 70 16.91 5.92 5.58
CA TRP A 70 16.87 4.70 6.39
C TRP A 70 17.33 3.45 5.61
N VAL A 71 16.98 3.35 4.32
CA VAL A 71 17.51 2.29 3.45
C VAL A 71 19.03 2.38 3.35
N LYS A 72 19.59 3.58 3.24
CA LYS A 72 21.04 3.78 3.19
C LYS A 72 21.72 3.37 4.49
N VAL A 73 21.14 3.71 5.64
CA VAL A 73 21.65 3.32 6.97
C VAL A 73 21.66 1.80 7.12
N THR A 74 20.55 1.13 6.78
CA THR A 74 20.43 -0.32 6.91
C THR A 74 21.28 -1.09 5.91
N LEU A 75 21.46 -0.56 4.70
CA LEU A 75 22.42 -1.08 3.70
C LEU A 75 23.85 -1.06 4.23
N ALA A 76 24.29 0.03 4.87
CA ALA A 76 25.60 0.09 5.52
C ALA A 76 25.70 -0.86 6.73
N GLY A 77 24.57 -1.10 7.42
CA GLY A 77 24.46 -2.07 8.50
C GLY A 77 24.75 -3.51 8.07
N LEU A 78 24.50 -3.88 6.81
CA LEU A 78 24.88 -5.19 6.27
C LEU A 78 26.40 -5.41 6.37
N THR A 79 27.20 -4.40 6.00
CA THR A 79 28.66 -4.46 6.12
C THR A 79 29.12 -4.63 7.56
N ALA A 80 28.46 -3.96 8.51
CA ALA A 80 28.76 -4.12 9.94
C ALA A 80 28.49 -5.56 10.42
N ALA A 81 27.48 -6.22 9.85
CA ALA A 81 27.15 -7.63 10.07
C ALA A 81 28.03 -8.63 9.30
N LYS A 82 29.09 -8.15 8.62
CA LYS A 82 30.01 -8.93 7.78
C LYS A 82 29.39 -9.47 6.48
N LEU A 83 28.32 -8.84 6.00
CA LEU A 83 27.70 -9.14 4.71
C LEU A 83 28.20 -8.20 3.61
N LEU A 84 28.38 -8.74 2.41
CA LEU A 84 28.56 -7.94 1.21
C LEU A 84 27.25 -7.22 0.84
N ALA A 85 27.35 -6.19 0.00
CA ALA A 85 26.17 -5.59 -0.63
C ALA A 85 25.41 -6.69 -1.41
N PRO A 86 24.06 -6.74 -1.29
CA PRO A 86 23.29 -7.82 -1.87
C PRO A 86 23.39 -7.82 -3.39
N ARG A 87 23.54 -9.01 -3.97
CA ARG A 87 23.47 -9.19 -5.42
C ARG A 87 22.04 -9.41 -5.85
N GLU A 88 21.64 -8.71 -6.89
CA GLU A 88 20.32 -8.83 -7.50
C GLU A 88 20.35 -9.87 -8.62
N LYS A 89 19.35 -10.76 -8.63
CA LYS A 89 19.07 -11.64 -9.77
C LYS A 89 17.61 -11.43 -10.20
N PHE A 90 17.42 -10.78 -11.33
CA PHE A 90 16.09 -10.66 -11.96
C PHE A 90 15.56 -12.05 -12.33
N ILE A 91 14.34 -12.36 -11.90
CA ILE A 91 13.67 -13.63 -12.19
C ILE A 91 12.66 -13.47 -13.32
N GLY A 92 11.81 -12.45 -13.25
CA GLY A 92 10.78 -12.24 -14.26
C GLY A 92 9.72 -11.23 -13.87
N GLN A 93 8.73 -11.06 -14.74
CA GLN A 93 7.49 -10.36 -14.42
C GLN A 93 6.52 -11.33 -13.74
N ASP A 94 5.86 -10.88 -12.67
CA ASP A 94 4.74 -11.63 -12.11
C ASP A 94 3.49 -11.40 -12.96
N ILE A 95 2.93 -12.49 -13.48
CA ILE A 95 1.75 -12.49 -14.35
C ILE A 95 0.45 -12.24 -13.58
N ASN A 96 0.44 -12.48 -12.27
CA ASN A 96 -0.73 -12.28 -11.42
C ASN A 96 -0.76 -10.88 -10.79
N SER A 97 0.30 -10.10 -10.96
CA SER A 97 0.42 -8.76 -10.41
C SER A 97 0.09 -7.69 -11.45
N GLU A 98 -0.54 -6.62 -10.97
CA GLU A 98 -0.76 -5.41 -11.75
C GLU A 98 0.57 -4.78 -12.22
N ALA A 99 0.50 -4.05 -13.34
CA ALA A 99 1.58 -3.15 -13.72
C ALA A 99 1.57 -1.93 -12.80
N SER A 100 2.74 -1.39 -12.46
CA SER A 100 2.80 -0.10 -11.77
C SER A 100 2.49 1.03 -12.74
N ASN A 101 1.86 2.08 -12.23
CA ASN A 101 1.62 3.29 -12.99
C ASN A 101 2.94 4.02 -13.29
N THR A 102 3.09 4.49 -14.54
CA THR A 102 4.26 5.27 -15.00
C THR A 102 3.96 6.74 -15.26
N ASP A 103 2.68 7.11 -15.34
CA ASP A 103 2.25 8.42 -15.81
C ASP A 103 1.89 9.35 -14.64
N THR A 104 1.94 10.67 -14.87
CA THR A 104 1.46 11.61 -13.85
C THR A 104 -0.07 11.58 -13.81
N PRO A 105 -0.69 11.22 -12.66
CA PRO A 105 -2.15 11.16 -12.54
C PRO A 105 -2.77 12.55 -12.50
N SER A 106 -3.97 12.71 -13.07
CA SER A 106 -4.78 13.93 -12.92
C SER A 106 -5.40 14.04 -11.52
N TRP A 107 -5.65 12.89 -10.87
CA TRP A 107 -6.00 12.75 -9.47
C TRP A 107 -5.51 11.41 -8.92
N GLN A 108 -5.31 11.32 -7.60
CA GLN A 108 -4.81 10.13 -6.92
C GLN A 108 -5.87 9.53 -6.02
N LEU A 109 -5.74 8.26 -5.68
CA LEU A 109 -6.67 7.57 -4.79
C LEU A 109 -5.92 6.70 -3.78
N LEU A 110 -6.15 6.94 -2.49
CA LEU A 110 -5.75 6.04 -1.42
C LEU A 110 -6.80 4.92 -1.30
N TYR A 111 -6.46 3.75 -1.83
CA TYR A 111 -7.34 2.61 -1.99
C TYR A 111 -6.58 1.28 -1.94
N THR A 112 -7.13 0.33 -1.20
CA THR A 112 -6.65 -1.04 -1.15
C THR A 112 -7.81 -2.00 -0.91
N SER A 113 -7.54 -3.30 -0.95
CA SER A 113 -8.44 -4.40 -0.62
C SER A 113 -7.61 -5.55 -0.08
N TYR A 114 -8.21 -6.51 0.61
CA TYR A 114 -7.51 -7.63 1.21
C TYR A 114 -6.71 -8.47 0.19
N VAL A 115 -7.10 -8.47 -1.09
CA VAL A 115 -6.39 -9.17 -2.17
C VAL A 115 -5.22 -8.39 -2.78
N HIS A 116 -5.14 -7.08 -2.57
CA HIS A 116 -4.10 -6.27 -3.17
C HIS A 116 -2.73 -6.51 -2.51
N MET A 117 -1.71 -6.77 -3.34
CA MET A 117 -0.32 -6.91 -2.87
C MET A 117 0.58 -5.74 -3.32
N CYS A 118 -0.02 -4.66 -3.81
CA CYS A 118 0.65 -3.53 -4.41
C CYS A 118 0.55 -2.26 -3.57
N SER A 119 1.07 -1.15 -4.10
CA SER A 119 0.95 0.16 -3.44
C SER A 119 -0.53 0.52 -3.21
N PRO A 120 -0.89 1.07 -2.04
CA PRO A 120 -2.25 1.51 -1.75
C PRO A 120 -2.56 2.89 -2.37
N LEU A 121 -1.58 3.58 -2.96
CA LEU A 121 -1.83 4.79 -3.72
C LEU A 121 -2.03 4.43 -5.19
N ARG A 122 -3.16 4.81 -5.76
CA ARG A 122 -3.53 4.53 -7.15
C ARG A 122 -3.55 5.79 -7.99
N ASN A 123 -3.25 5.64 -9.27
CA ASN A 123 -3.59 6.63 -10.27
C ASN A 123 -5.12 6.61 -10.45
N GLY A 124 -5.77 7.75 -10.25
CA GLY A 124 -7.22 7.89 -10.38
C GLY A 124 -7.73 7.82 -11.81
N ASP A 125 -6.87 7.91 -12.81
CA ASP A 125 -7.27 7.81 -14.22
C ASP A 125 -7.37 6.35 -14.70
N ASN A 126 -6.68 5.41 -14.03
CA ASN A 126 -6.57 4.02 -14.51
C ASN A 126 -6.46 2.94 -13.41
N LEU A 127 -6.55 3.31 -12.13
CA LEU A 127 -6.37 2.45 -10.93
C LEU A 127 -5.02 1.75 -10.77
N LEU A 128 -4.07 1.98 -11.66
CA LEU A 128 -2.74 1.37 -11.55
C LEU A 128 -2.02 1.89 -10.28
N PRO A 129 -1.34 1.01 -9.54
CA PRO A 129 -0.64 1.36 -8.31
C PRO A 129 0.56 2.28 -8.59
N ILE A 130 0.67 3.37 -7.83
CA ILE A 130 1.79 4.31 -7.86
C ILE A 130 2.85 3.84 -6.84
N PRO A 131 4.08 3.50 -7.25
CA PRO A 131 5.13 3.08 -6.33
C PRO A 131 5.46 4.16 -5.29
N LEU A 132 5.40 3.84 -3.99
CA LEU A 132 5.52 4.87 -2.95
C LEU A 132 6.88 5.57 -2.93
N TYR A 133 7.98 4.88 -3.27
CA TYR A 133 9.32 5.50 -3.32
C TYR A 133 9.47 6.59 -4.40
N GLN A 134 8.51 6.72 -5.31
CA GLN A 134 8.48 7.81 -6.29
C GLN A 134 7.92 9.11 -5.68
N LEU A 135 7.26 9.03 -4.53
CA LEU A 135 6.71 10.17 -3.82
C LEU A 135 7.77 10.80 -2.92
N PRO A 136 7.67 12.11 -2.62
CA PRO A 136 8.35 12.67 -1.46
C PRO A 136 7.97 11.91 -0.19
N ALA A 137 8.95 11.68 0.68
CA ALA A 137 8.73 10.97 1.94
C ALA A 137 7.58 11.59 2.74
N THR A 138 6.60 10.76 3.11
CA THR A 138 5.39 11.24 3.78
C THR A 138 5.64 11.66 5.22
N PHE A 139 6.39 10.86 5.98
CA PHE A 139 6.75 11.13 7.37
C PHE A 139 8.15 10.57 7.67
N ASN A 140 8.96 11.31 8.41
CA ASN A 140 10.26 10.85 8.94
C ASN A 140 11.20 10.18 7.91
N GLY A 141 11.11 10.56 6.64
CA GLY A 141 11.97 10.06 5.57
C GLY A 141 11.49 8.80 4.84
N ASP A 142 10.30 8.27 5.14
CA ASP A 142 9.73 7.11 4.43
C ASP A 142 8.17 7.11 4.34
N HIS A 143 7.60 5.94 4.04
CA HIS A 143 6.17 5.69 3.87
C HIS A 143 5.62 4.63 4.84
N LYS A 144 6.31 4.33 5.93
CA LYS A 144 5.93 3.29 6.90
C LYS A 144 4.51 3.44 7.42
N ARG A 145 4.05 4.68 7.63
CA ARG A 145 2.68 4.98 8.08
C ARG A 145 1.61 4.58 7.06
N ILE A 146 1.87 4.77 5.76
CA ILE A 146 0.96 4.36 4.69
C ILE A 146 0.85 2.84 4.64
N ILE A 147 1.98 2.14 4.73
CA ILE A 147 2.03 0.67 4.67
C ILE A 147 1.37 0.04 5.90
N LYS A 148 1.53 0.67 7.07
CA LYS A 148 0.83 0.26 8.28
C LYS A 148 -0.69 0.43 8.12
N TRP A 149 -1.14 1.60 7.66
CA TRP A 149 -2.55 1.84 7.37
C TRP A 149 -3.11 0.83 6.37
N GLN A 150 -2.39 0.54 5.28
CA GLN A 150 -2.77 -0.48 4.30
C GLN A 150 -2.98 -1.84 4.97
N THR A 151 -2.03 -2.26 5.82
CA THR A 151 -2.11 -3.57 6.50
C THR A 151 -3.35 -3.65 7.41
N GLU A 152 -3.64 -2.59 8.16
CA GLU A 152 -4.80 -2.52 9.06
C GLU A 152 -6.13 -2.47 8.29
N TRP A 153 -6.18 -1.70 7.19
CA TRP A 153 -7.35 -1.65 6.31
C TRP A 153 -7.64 -3.00 5.68
N GLN A 154 -6.62 -3.65 5.13
CA GLN A 154 -6.75 -4.98 4.54
C GLN A 154 -7.18 -6.03 5.56
N ALA A 155 -6.73 -5.94 6.81
CA ALA A 155 -7.19 -6.85 7.87
C ALA A 155 -8.67 -6.65 8.22
N CYS A 156 -9.16 -5.39 8.21
CA CYS A 156 -10.58 -5.12 8.41
C CYS A 156 -11.43 -5.68 7.26
N ASP A 157 -10.98 -5.43 6.03
CA ASP A 157 -11.63 -5.97 4.83
C ASP A 157 -11.61 -7.50 4.78
N GLU A 158 -10.51 -8.13 5.19
CA GLU A 158 -10.40 -9.60 5.28
C GLU A 158 -11.38 -10.20 6.30
N LEU A 159 -11.52 -9.57 7.47
CA LEU A 159 -12.51 -9.99 8.48
C LEU A 159 -13.94 -9.86 7.97
N GLN A 160 -14.22 -8.79 7.23
CA GLN A 160 -15.52 -8.54 6.61
C GLN A 160 -15.81 -9.58 5.51
N MET A 161 -14.85 -9.85 4.64
CA MET A 161 -14.99 -10.79 3.53
C MET A 161 -15.10 -12.24 4.00
N ALA A 162 -14.46 -12.60 5.11
CA ALA A 162 -14.60 -13.92 5.71
C ALA A 162 -15.98 -14.15 6.33
N ALA A 163 -16.63 -13.09 6.82
CA ALA A 163 -17.97 -13.07 7.42
C ALA A 163 -18.28 -14.19 8.45
N ALA A 164 -17.23 -14.72 9.10
CA ALA A 164 -17.33 -15.94 9.91
C ALA A 164 -17.56 -15.65 11.40
N THR A 165 -17.37 -14.41 11.84
CA THR A 165 -17.39 -14.05 13.27
C THR A 165 -17.95 -12.66 13.49
N LYS A 166 -18.42 -12.38 14.72
CA LYS A 166 -18.88 -11.05 15.16
C LYS A 166 -17.83 -9.93 15.02
N ALA A 167 -16.55 -10.28 14.84
CA ALA A 167 -15.49 -9.30 14.61
C ALA A 167 -15.69 -8.53 13.29
N GLU A 168 -16.41 -9.10 12.33
CA GLU A 168 -16.71 -8.46 11.05
C GLU A 168 -17.38 -7.09 11.22
N TYR A 169 -18.25 -6.91 12.21
CA TYR A 169 -19.00 -5.66 12.39
C TYR A 169 -18.08 -4.53 12.84
N ALA A 170 -17.19 -4.81 13.79
CA ALA A 170 -16.21 -3.83 14.24
C ALA A 170 -15.20 -3.49 13.13
N ALA A 171 -14.78 -4.50 12.36
CA ALA A 171 -13.92 -4.32 11.21
C ALA A 171 -14.59 -3.47 10.10
N LEU A 172 -15.87 -3.76 9.81
CA LEU A 172 -16.67 -3.05 8.83
C LEU A 172 -16.88 -1.58 9.23
N ASP A 173 -17.13 -1.31 10.51
CA ASP A 173 -17.26 0.06 11.02
C ASP A 173 -15.99 0.89 10.75
N GLU A 174 -14.80 0.29 10.91
CA GLU A 174 -13.53 0.97 10.66
C GLU A 174 -13.33 1.41 9.20
N ILE A 175 -13.83 0.64 8.23
CA ILE A 175 -13.64 0.92 6.79
C ILE A 175 -14.83 1.62 6.12
N THR A 176 -16.01 1.64 6.74
CA THR A 176 -17.23 2.26 6.19
C THR A 176 -17.60 3.61 6.80
N ARG A 177 -17.18 3.89 8.04
CA ARG A 177 -17.57 5.11 8.74
C ARG A 177 -16.52 6.21 8.59
N ALA A 178 -16.99 7.46 8.40
CA ALA A 178 -16.13 8.63 8.28
C ALA A 178 -15.60 9.19 9.63
N ASP A 179 -15.96 8.56 10.75
CA ASP A 179 -15.55 8.94 12.11
C ASP A 179 -14.63 7.90 12.79
N SER A 180 -14.40 6.76 12.14
CA SER A 180 -13.55 5.68 12.66
C SER A 180 -12.08 6.10 12.81
N ASP A 181 -11.32 5.37 13.63
CA ASP A 181 -9.90 5.63 13.84
C ASP A 181 -9.10 5.38 12.54
N LEU A 182 -9.44 4.33 11.82
CA LEU A 182 -8.79 3.96 10.58
C LEU A 182 -9.09 4.95 9.45
N PHE A 183 -10.33 5.42 9.34
CA PHE A 183 -10.69 6.49 8.41
C PHE A 183 -9.92 7.76 8.72
N ARG A 184 -9.93 8.23 9.98
CA ARG A 184 -9.24 9.48 10.35
C ARG A 184 -7.75 9.44 9.98
N ARG A 185 -7.06 8.35 10.32
CA ARG A 185 -5.64 8.18 9.97
C ARG A 185 -5.41 8.09 8.46
N GLY A 186 -6.26 7.38 7.73
CA GLY A 186 -6.17 7.27 6.27
C GLY A 186 -6.46 8.59 5.55
N TRP A 187 -7.44 9.34 6.03
CA TRP A 187 -7.82 10.64 5.51
C TRP A 187 -6.71 11.68 5.71
N ASP A 188 -6.04 11.66 6.87
CA ASP A 188 -4.85 12.47 7.14
C ASP A 188 -3.66 12.08 6.26
N LEU A 189 -3.40 10.77 6.09
CA LEU A 189 -2.36 10.26 5.20
C LEU A 189 -2.59 10.73 3.77
N ARG A 190 -3.83 10.63 3.28
CA ARG A 190 -4.20 11.22 2.00
C ARG A 190 -3.84 12.69 1.97
N GLY A 191 -4.28 13.48 2.96
CA GLY A 191 -4.09 14.93 2.96
C GLY A 191 -2.61 15.31 2.86
N ARG A 192 -1.75 14.53 3.54
CA ARG A 192 -0.29 14.65 3.43
C ARG A 192 0.23 14.34 2.04
N ILE A 193 -0.29 13.30 1.37
CA ILE A 193 0.08 12.97 -0.01
C ILE A 193 -0.30 14.12 -0.94
N GLU A 194 -1.55 14.60 -0.90
CA GLU A 194 -2.03 15.72 -1.73
C GLU A 194 -1.16 16.97 -1.54
N TYR A 195 -0.79 17.30 -0.30
CA TYR A 195 0.10 18.41 0.01
C TYR A 195 1.50 18.25 -0.62
N LEU A 196 2.05 17.04 -0.62
CA LEU A 196 3.40 16.77 -1.14
C LEU A 196 3.43 16.68 -2.67
N THR A 197 2.38 16.12 -3.27
CA THR A 197 2.31 15.90 -4.72
C THR A 197 1.70 17.08 -5.47
N ASN A 198 0.91 17.91 -4.78
CA ASN A 198 0.02 18.92 -5.37
C ASN A 198 -1.00 18.31 -6.34
N ILE A 199 -1.33 17.03 -6.18
CA ILE A 199 -2.32 16.32 -6.99
C ILE A 199 -3.53 16.01 -6.09
N PRO A 200 -4.77 16.35 -6.52
CA PRO A 200 -5.97 16.02 -5.78
C PRO A 200 -5.98 14.53 -5.42
N THR A 201 -5.97 14.21 -4.14
CA THR A 201 -5.90 12.83 -3.66
C THR A 201 -7.22 12.49 -2.97
N TYR A 202 -7.78 11.33 -3.24
CA TYR A 202 -9.05 10.90 -2.70
C TYR A 202 -8.85 9.75 -1.72
N TYR A 203 -9.77 9.59 -0.77
CA TYR A 203 -9.84 8.42 0.09
C TYR A 203 -11.01 7.55 -0.37
N TYR A 204 -10.79 6.26 -0.56
CA TYR A 204 -11.87 5.32 -0.81
C TYR A 204 -12.58 4.92 0.49
N LEU A 205 -13.85 5.26 0.61
CA LEU A 205 -14.71 4.81 1.70
C LEU A 205 -15.55 3.63 1.25
N TYR A 206 -15.31 2.46 1.85
CA TYR A 206 -15.99 1.22 1.52
C TYR A 206 -17.48 1.29 1.85
N ARG A 207 -18.32 0.60 1.07
CA ARG A 207 -19.77 0.50 1.31
C ARG A 207 -20.29 -0.89 0.98
N VAL A 208 -20.98 -1.50 1.95
CA VAL A 208 -21.79 -2.73 1.83
C VAL A 208 -22.97 -2.60 2.80
N GLY A 209 -24.04 -3.39 2.64
CA GLY A 209 -25.28 -3.26 3.41
C GLY A 209 -26.24 -2.22 2.83
N GLY A 210 -26.98 -1.56 3.73
CA GLY A 210 -27.98 -0.56 3.35
C GLY A 210 -29.36 -1.16 3.14
N GLU A 211 -30.39 -0.35 3.38
CA GLU A 211 -31.78 -0.82 3.45
C GLU A 211 -32.41 -1.07 2.07
N SER A 212 -32.04 -0.27 1.07
CA SER A 212 -32.54 -0.38 -0.30
C SER A 212 -31.65 0.37 -1.29
N LEU A 213 -31.71 -0.02 -2.56
CA LEU A 213 -31.06 0.70 -3.66
C LEU A 213 -31.45 2.19 -3.68
N GLN A 214 -32.73 2.52 -3.46
CA GLN A 214 -33.22 3.90 -3.46
C GLN A 214 -32.57 4.73 -2.34
N ALA A 215 -32.44 4.14 -1.14
CA ALA A 215 -31.77 4.78 -0.02
C ALA A 215 -30.28 4.99 -0.28
N GLU A 216 -29.59 3.98 -0.85
CA GLU A 216 -28.17 4.09 -1.18
C GLU A 216 -27.91 5.14 -2.26
N LEU A 217 -28.74 5.23 -3.29
CA LEU A 217 -28.62 6.26 -4.34
C LEU A 217 -28.85 7.68 -3.80
N ALA A 218 -29.67 7.82 -2.76
CA ALA A 218 -29.99 9.11 -2.12
C ALA A 218 -29.07 9.45 -0.93
N ARG A 219 -28.14 8.57 -0.56
CA ARG A 219 -27.31 8.73 0.64
C ARG A 219 -26.45 9.99 0.53
N PRO A 220 -26.34 10.82 1.57
CA PRO A 220 -25.45 11.97 1.56
C PRO A 220 -23.99 11.57 1.76
N CYS A 221 -23.06 12.46 1.40
CA CYS A 221 -21.67 12.35 1.78
C CYS A 221 -21.56 12.26 3.31
N PRO A 222 -20.92 11.22 3.87
CA PRO A 222 -20.92 10.97 5.31
C PRO A 222 -20.13 12.00 6.12
N ARG A 223 -19.37 12.88 5.47
CA ARG A 223 -18.54 13.89 6.14
C ARG A 223 -19.13 15.30 6.11
N CYS A 224 -19.65 15.76 4.97
CA CYS A 224 -20.24 17.10 4.84
C CYS A 224 -21.77 17.10 4.72
N GLY A 225 -22.42 15.95 4.61
CA GLY A 225 -23.87 15.85 4.43
C GLY A 225 -24.38 16.25 3.04
N SER A 226 -23.49 16.60 2.08
CA SER A 226 -23.89 16.95 0.72
C SER A 226 -24.63 15.79 0.05
N LYS A 227 -25.76 16.08 -0.59
CA LYS A 227 -26.47 15.15 -1.47
C LYS A 227 -25.95 15.19 -2.90
N ASP A 228 -25.21 16.24 -3.24
CA ASP A 228 -24.56 16.42 -4.53
C ASP A 228 -23.16 15.80 -4.48
N TRP A 229 -23.12 14.49 -4.70
CA TRP A 229 -21.88 13.70 -4.75
C TRP A 229 -22.05 12.35 -5.46
N LYS A 230 -23.28 11.89 -5.69
CA LYS A 230 -23.57 10.79 -6.60
C LYS A 230 -23.17 11.23 -8.01
N LEU A 231 -22.52 10.34 -8.74
CA LEU A 231 -22.13 10.56 -10.13
C LEU A 231 -23.21 10.04 -11.07
N ASP A 232 -23.32 10.67 -12.25
CA ASP A 232 -24.21 10.20 -13.32
C ASP A 232 -23.72 8.85 -13.89
N GLU A 233 -22.40 8.71 -14.03
CA GLU A 233 -21.73 7.48 -14.44
C GLU A 233 -20.65 7.08 -13.43
N PRO A 234 -20.46 5.78 -13.14
CA PRO A 234 -19.41 5.34 -12.24
C PRO A 234 -18.01 5.70 -12.75
N LEU A 235 -17.16 6.29 -11.90
CA LEU A 235 -15.75 6.46 -12.22
C LEU A 235 -15.05 5.10 -12.19
N LEU A 236 -14.32 4.81 -13.26
CA LEU A 236 -13.51 3.59 -13.40
C LEU A 236 -14.35 2.32 -13.16
N ASP A 237 -15.62 2.36 -13.57
CA ASP A 237 -16.62 1.30 -13.41
C ASP A 237 -16.87 0.83 -11.96
N MET A 238 -16.36 1.56 -10.95
CA MET A 238 -16.39 1.13 -9.55
C MET A 238 -16.96 2.19 -8.60
N PHE A 239 -16.60 3.46 -8.79
CA PHE A 239 -16.98 4.51 -7.84
C PHE A 239 -18.20 5.27 -8.31
N HIS A 240 -19.29 5.13 -7.58
CA HIS A 240 -20.58 5.74 -7.90
C HIS A 240 -20.76 7.11 -7.22
N PHE A 241 -19.87 7.43 -6.28
CA PHE A 241 -19.94 8.65 -5.50
C PHE A 241 -18.55 9.29 -5.39
N ARG A 242 -18.50 10.62 -5.54
CA ARG A 242 -17.31 11.44 -5.38
C ARG A 242 -17.69 12.80 -4.78
N CYS A 243 -17.15 13.08 -3.61
CA CYS A 243 -17.31 14.37 -2.94
C CYS A 243 -16.03 15.20 -3.08
N GLU A 244 -16.08 16.25 -3.90
CA GLU A 244 -14.94 17.16 -4.14
C GLU A 244 -14.44 17.83 -2.84
N PRO A 245 -15.30 18.47 -2.00
CA PRO A 245 -14.83 19.17 -0.81
C PRO A 245 -14.23 18.25 0.26
N CYS A 246 -14.77 17.04 0.41
CA CYS A 246 -14.27 16.07 1.39
C CYS A 246 -13.14 15.19 0.85
N ARG A 247 -12.96 15.22 -0.47
CA ARG A 247 -12.08 14.34 -1.23
C ARG A 247 -12.33 12.85 -0.92
N ILE A 248 -13.58 12.42 -0.95
CA ILE A 248 -13.97 11.04 -0.69
C ILE A 248 -14.56 10.46 -1.97
N VAL A 249 -14.15 9.25 -2.35
CA VAL A 249 -14.86 8.43 -3.33
C VAL A 249 -15.42 7.19 -2.66
N SER A 250 -16.52 6.66 -3.16
CA SER A 250 -17.18 5.48 -2.58
C SER A 250 -17.97 4.74 -3.65
N ASN A 251 -18.12 3.43 -3.46
CA ASN A 251 -18.95 2.59 -4.32
C ASN A 251 -20.44 2.68 -3.91
N LEU A 252 -21.32 2.24 -4.80
CA LEU A 252 -22.66 1.81 -4.40
C LEU A 252 -22.52 0.55 -3.55
N SER A 253 -23.36 0.38 -2.53
CA SER A 253 -23.32 -0.84 -1.71
C SER A 253 -23.30 -2.10 -2.57
N TRP A 254 -22.37 -3.01 -2.29
CA TRP A 254 -22.23 -4.27 -3.01
C TRP A 254 -23.49 -5.15 -2.96
N ASP A 255 -24.37 -4.95 -1.97
CA ASP A 255 -25.64 -5.70 -1.86
C ASP A 255 -26.73 -5.19 -2.83
N HIS A 256 -26.54 -4.02 -3.43
CA HIS A 256 -27.52 -3.35 -4.30
C HIS A 256 -26.95 -3.02 -5.69
N GLN A 257 -25.81 -3.61 -6.08
CA GLN A 257 -25.23 -3.50 -7.43
C GLN A 257 -25.81 -4.54 -8.39
#